data_AF-A0A3D3RE20-F1
#
_entry.id   AF-A0A3D3RE20-F1
#
_cell.length_a   1.000
_cell.length_b   1.000
_cell.length_c   1.000
_cell.angle_alpha   90.00
_cell.angle_beta   90.00
_cell.angle_gamma   90.00
#
_symmetry.space_group_name_H-M   'P 1'
#
loop_
_entity.id
_entity.type
_entity.pdbx_description
1 polymer ?
#
loop_
_entity_poly.entity_id
_entity_poly.type
_entity_poly.pdbx_seq_one_letter_code
_entity_poly.pdbx_strand_id
1 'polypeptide(L)'
;LSEAIRMRNIVTNSTSLDASDELHRSVIDSIRSLLESISTEIENCLRYYKVTFRGKKLNQLIVTGNECSPWLIDFLSERLNTDCEMGNPFESLERWPISTSILERPGRWTTALGLAMKEKTI
;
A
#
# COMPACT_ATOMS: atom_id res chain seq x y z
N LEU A 1 -12.29 -10.04 -19.16
CA LEU A 1 -11.79 -10.06 -17.76
C LEU A 1 -10.28 -10.27 -17.68
N SER A 2 -9.71 -11.24 -18.40
CA SER A 2 -8.25 -11.48 -18.45
C SER A 2 -7.43 -10.25 -18.85
N GLU A 3 -7.85 -9.54 -19.90
CA GLU A 3 -7.18 -8.31 -20.37
C GLU A 3 -7.20 -7.19 -19.32
N ALA A 4 -8.33 -6.97 -18.66
CA ALA A 4 -8.44 -5.96 -17.59
C ALA A 4 -7.52 -6.29 -16.40
N ILE A 5 -7.43 -7.56 -16.02
CA ILE A 5 -6.49 -8.02 -14.97
C ILE A 5 -5.05 -7.78 -15.41
N ARG A 6 -4.72 -8.08 -16.68
CA ARG A 6 -3.38 -7.85 -17.23
C ARG A 6 -3.01 -6.38 -17.21
N MET A 7 -3.89 -5.51 -17.70
CA MET A 7 -3.72 -4.05 -17.71
C MET A 7 -3.50 -3.51 -16.30
N ARG A 8 -4.33 -3.90 -15.33
CA ARG A 8 -4.16 -3.52 -13.92
C ARG A 8 -2.81 -3.98 -13.38
N ASN A 9 -2.41 -5.23 -13.64
CA ASN A 9 -1.15 -5.77 -13.13
C ASN A 9 0.06 -5.03 -13.68
N ILE A 10 0.02 -4.61 -14.96
CA ILE A 10 1.09 -3.78 -15.55
C ILE A 10 1.23 -2.48 -14.74
N VAL A 11 0.15 -1.71 -14.60
CA VAL A 11 0.17 -0.42 -13.89
C VAL A 11 0.53 -0.58 -12.41
N THR A 12 0.01 -1.60 -11.73
CA THR A 12 0.29 -1.85 -10.31
C THR A 12 1.75 -2.19 -10.06
N ASN A 13 2.41 -2.87 -11.00
CA ASN A 13 3.82 -3.26 -10.87
C ASN A 13 4.77 -2.18 -11.42
N SER A 14 4.26 -1.09 -12.00
CA SER A 14 5.07 0.04 -12.44
C SER A 14 5.69 0.75 -11.23
N THR A 15 6.95 1.16 -11.37
CA THR A 15 7.67 1.92 -10.33
C THR A 15 7.12 3.33 -10.16
N SER A 16 6.51 3.89 -11.19
CA SER A 16 5.91 5.22 -11.18
C SER A 16 4.75 5.26 -12.19
N LEU A 17 3.85 6.22 -12.00
CA LEU A 17 2.85 6.55 -13.02
C LEU A 17 3.47 7.43 -14.10
N ASP A 18 3.07 7.17 -15.34
CA ASP A 18 3.52 7.92 -16.52
C ASP A 18 2.27 8.50 -17.18
N ALA A 19 2.11 9.81 -17.09
CA ALA A 19 0.96 10.50 -17.66
C ALA A 19 1.00 10.55 -19.20
N SER A 20 2.14 10.27 -19.84
CA SER A 20 2.24 10.19 -21.29
C SER A 20 1.77 8.82 -21.83
N ASP A 21 1.90 7.77 -21.02
CA ASP A 21 1.42 6.43 -21.32
C ASP A 21 -0.12 6.37 -21.28
N GLU A 22 -0.74 5.89 -22.36
CA GLU A 22 -2.19 5.76 -22.49
C GLU A 22 -2.78 4.70 -21.54
N LEU A 23 -2.09 3.57 -21.35
CA LEU A 23 -2.52 2.52 -20.44
C LEU A 23 -2.53 3.03 -18.99
N HIS A 24 -1.47 3.71 -18.58
CA HIS A 24 -1.38 4.30 -17.24
C HIS A 24 -2.53 5.30 -17.00
N ARG A 25 -2.75 6.22 -17.95
CA ARG A 25 -3.88 7.17 -17.86
C ARG A 25 -5.23 6.48 -17.78
N SER A 26 -5.52 5.56 -18.70
CA SER A 26 -6.82 4.88 -18.74
C SER A 26 -7.11 4.11 -17.44
N VAL A 27 -6.11 3.42 -16.89
CA VAL A 27 -6.29 2.68 -15.63
C VAL A 27 -6.52 3.64 -14.47
N ILE A 28 -5.71 4.70 -14.34
CA ILE A 28 -5.82 5.67 -13.24
C ILE A 28 -7.12 6.45 -13.32
N ASP A 29 -7.53 6.93 -14.48
CA ASP A 29 -8.80 7.63 -14.67
C ASP A 29 -9.99 6.74 -14.27
N SER A 30 -9.91 5.44 -14.56
CA SER A 30 -10.95 4.47 -14.20
C SER A 30 -11.08 4.26 -12.69
N ILE A 31 -10.01 4.46 -11.91
CA ILE A 31 -10.00 4.25 -10.45
C ILE A 31 -9.90 5.54 -9.64
N ARG A 32 -9.85 6.71 -10.30
CA ARG A 32 -9.63 8.02 -9.66
C ARG A 32 -10.61 8.29 -8.52
N SER A 33 -11.89 7.99 -8.72
CA SER A 33 -12.91 8.18 -7.68
C SER A 33 -12.68 7.28 -6.45
N LEU A 34 -12.19 6.05 -6.65
CA LEU A 34 -11.80 5.17 -5.55
C LEU A 34 -10.56 5.70 -4.82
N LEU A 35 -9.56 6.20 -5.55
CA LEU A 35 -8.36 6.80 -4.97
C LEU A 35 -8.69 8.03 -4.11
N GLU A 36 -9.59 8.90 -4.56
CA GLU A 36 -10.04 10.04 -3.76
C GLU A 36 -10.86 9.62 -2.54
N SER A 37 -11.72 8.61 -2.70
CA SER A 37 -12.53 8.09 -1.60
C SER A 37 -11.66 7.47 -0.50
N ILE A 38 -10.71 6.60 -0.85
CA ILE A 38 -9.83 5.99 0.16
C ILE A 38 -8.93 7.02 0.83
N SER A 39 -8.42 8.01 0.09
CA SER A 39 -7.61 9.09 0.65
C SER A 39 -8.40 9.92 1.65
N THR A 40 -9.66 10.23 1.34
CA THR A 40 -10.56 10.96 2.25
C THR A 40 -10.83 10.18 3.53
N GLU A 41 -11.05 8.88 3.43
CA GLU A 41 -11.26 8.03 4.61
C GLU A 41 -10.00 7.90 5.46
N ILE A 42 -8.82 7.76 4.85
CA ILE A 42 -7.54 7.78 5.58
C ILE A 42 -7.37 9.12 6.30
N GLU A 43 -7.63 10.24 5.63
CA GLU A 43 -7.55 11.58 6.23
C GLU A 43 -8.51 11.74 7.42
N ASN A 44 -9.71 11.15 7.37
CA ASN A 44 -10.62 11.09 8.51
C ASN A 44 -9.99 10.30 9.67
N CYS A 45 -9.41 9.13 9.42
CA CYS A 45 -8.70 8.34 10.44
C CYS A 45 -7.55 9.12 11.08
N LEU A 46 -6.75 9.83 10.28
CA LEU A 46 -5.65 10.66 10.77
C LEU A 46 -6.15 11.82 11.65
N ARG A 47 -7.27 12.46 11.28
CA ARG A 47 -7.91 13.48 12.11
C ARG A 47 -8.37 12.91 13.45
N TYR A 48 -9.00 11.73 13.46
CA TYR A 48 -9.41 11.07 14.71
C TYR A 48 -8.23 10.67 15.58
N TYR A 49 -7.16 10.14 14.98
CA TYR A 49 -5.91 9.87 15.69
C TYR A 49 -5.38 11.13 16.38
N LYS A 50 -5.31 12.25 15.66
CA LYS A 50 -4.84 13.53 16.20
C LYS A 50 -5.67 14.00 17.40
N VAL A 51 -6.99 13.88 17.34
CA VAL A 51 -7.87 14.23 18.47
C VAL A 51 -7.62 13.31 19.66
N THR A 52 -7.59 11.99 19.42
CA THR A 52 -7.44 10.97 20.45
C THR A 52 -6.09 11.08 21.18
N PHE A 53 -5.02 11.31 20.43
CA PHE A 53 -3.65 11.39 20.95
C PHE A 53 -3.20 12.84 21.17
N ARG A 54 -4.13 13.77 21.42
CA ARG A 54 -3.88 15.16 21.85
C ARG A 54 -2.87 15.92 20.98
N GLY A 55 -3.04 15.82 19.67
CA GLY A 55 -2.22 16.55 18.71
C GLY A 55 -0.88 15.90 18.38
N LYS A 56 -0.57 14.70 18.91
CA LYS A 56 0.62 13.95 18.48
C LYS A 56 0.61 13.79 16.96
N LYS A 57 1.74 14.14 16.34
CA LYS A 57 1.93 13.98 14.90
C LYS A 57 2.08 12.49 14.60
N LEU A 58 1.41 12.02 13.55
CA LEU A 58 1.72 10.73 12.97
C LEU A 58 3.11 10.83 12.32
N ASN A 59 4.02 9.93 12.69
CA ASN A 59 5.36 9.93 12.13
C ASN A 59 5.38 9.40 10.69
N GLN A 60 4.63 8.32 10.47
CA GLN A 60 4.68 7.55 9.23
C GLN A 60 3.42 6.69 9.07
N LEU A 61 3.02 6.44 7.82
CA LEU A 61 1.96 5.52 7.43
C LEU A 61 2.56 4.32 6.68
N ILE A 62 2.47 3.13 7.27
CA ILE A 62 2.91 1.90 6.61
C ILE A 62 1.74 1.31 5.82
N VAL A 63 1.89 1.22 4.50
CA VAL A 63 0.88 0.66 3.59
C VAL A 63 1.28 -0.76 3.22
N THR A 64 0.34 -1.70 3.34
CA THR A 64 0.57 -3.13 3.02
C THR A 64 -0.60 -3.69 2.22
N GLY A 65 -0.60 -4.99 1.95
CA GLY A 65 -1.63 -5.67 1.15
C GLY A 65 -1.21 -5.89 -0.30
N ASN A 66 -2.15 -6.41 -1.10
CA ASN A 66 -1.87 -6.88 -2.46
C ASN A 66 -1.71 -5.77 -3.51
N GLU A 67 -2.41 -4.64 -3.32
CA GLU A 67 -2.41 -3.50 -4.25
C GLU A 67 -1.38 -2.42 -3.85
N CYS A 68 -0.63 -2.66 -2.77
CA CYS A 68 0.47 -1.79 -2.38
C CYS A 68 1.52 -1.78 -3.50
N SER A 69 1.83 -0.58 -3.98
CA SER A 69 2.71 -0.33 -5.12
C SER A 69 3.45 1.00 -4.93
N PRO A 70 4.64 1.18 -5.54
CA PRO A 70 5.44 2.38 -5.35
C PRO A 70 4.67 3.67 -5.67
N TRP A 71 3.99 3.71 -6.82
CA TRP A 71 3.24 4.90 -7.21
C TRP A 71 2.06 5.22 -6.28
N LEU A 72 1.47 4.21 -5.64
CA LEU A 72 0.39 4.42 -4.69
C LEU A 72 0.93 5.06 -3.42
N ILE A 73 2.16 4.72 -3.01
CA ILE A 73 2.84 5.37 -1.89
C ILE A 73 3.12 6.83 -2.20
N ASP A 74 3.63 7.13 -3.40
CA ASP A 74 3.87 8.51 -3.83
C ASP A 74 2.57 9.32 -3.81
N PHE A 75 1.52 8.77 -4.41
CA PHE A 75 0.19 9.39 -4.43
C PHE A 75 -0.36 9.66 -3.02
N LEU A 76 -0.33 8.67 -2.13
CA LEU A 76 -0.82 8.83 -0.75
C LEU A 76 0.04 9.82 0.05
N SER A 77 1.35 9.79 -0.13
CA SER A 77 2.27 10.69 0.56
C SER A 77 2.00 12.14 0.21
N GLU A 78 1.81 12.43 -1.09
CA GLU A 78 1.45 13.75 -1.58
C GLU A 78 0.06 14.17 -1.10
N ARG A 79 -0.95 13.31 -1.29
CA ARG A 79 -2.36 13.62 -1.00
C ARG A 79 -2.64 13.82 0.49
N LEU A 80 -1.91 13.12 1.35
CA LEU A 80 -2.08 13.15 2.81
C LEU A 80 -1.05 14.05 3.52
N ASN A 81 -0.05 14.56 2.80
CA ASN A 81 1.10 15.28 3.37
C ASN A 81 1.70 14.54 4.58
N THR A 82 1.85 13.22 4.45
CA THR A 82 2.30 12.29 5.49
C THR A 82 3.29 11.33 4.86
N ASP A 83 4.39 11.04 5.54
CA ASP A 83 5.36 10.05 5.09
C ASP A 83 4.70 8.68 4.99
N CYS A 84 4.56 8.14 3.78
CA CYS A 84 4.02 6.81 3.56
C CYS A 84 5.13 5.89 3.06
N GLU A 85 5.12 4.64 3.51
CA GLU A 85 6.09 3.63 3.07
C GLU A 85 5.40 2.31 2.75
N MET A 86 5.99 1.56 1.81
CA MET A 86 5.62 0.18 1.58
C MET A 86 6.11 -0.68 2.76
N GLY A 87 5.19 -1.34 3.46
CA GLY A 87 5.56 -2.27 4.51
C GLY A 87 5.97 -3.63 3.95
N ASN A 88 7.12 -4.13 4.38
CA ASN A 88 7.53 -5.52 4.16
C ASN A 88 7.49 -6.29 5.48
N PRO A 89 6.53 -7.23 5.65
CA PRO A 89 6.37 -7.93 6.92
C PRO A 89 7.56 -8.82 7.29
N PHE A 90 8.41 -9.19 6.32
CA PHE A 90 9.54 -10.10 6.54
C PHE A 90 10.83 -9.41 6.99
N GLU A 91 10.89 -8.07 7.02
CA GLU A 91 12.10 -7.33 7.42
C GLU A 91 12.60 -7.66 8.82
N SER A 92 11.67 -8.00 9.73
CA SER A 92 11.97 -8.36 11.11
C SER A 92 12.40 -9.81 11.32
N LEU A 93 12.37 -10.64 10.27
CA LEU A 93 12.72 -12.06 10.38
C LEU A 93 14.22 -12.28 10.20
N GLU A 94 14.81 -13.10 11.06
CA GLU A 94 16.20 -13.56 10.93
C GLU A 94 16.47 -14.27 9.58
N ARG A 95 15.44 -14.92 9.03
CA ARG A 95 15.50 -15.61 7.75
C ARG A 95 14.30 -15.23 6.90
N TRP A 96 14.60 -14.72 5.72
CA TRP A 96 13.59 -14.37 4.73
C TRP A 96 13.00 -15.62 4.06
N PRO A 97 11.74 -15.57 3.62
CA PRO A 97 11.15 -16.64 2.84
C PRO A 97 11.91 -16.83 1.52
N ILE A 98 12.13 -18.09 1.12
CA ILE A 98 12.92 -18.45 -0.07
C ILE A 98 12.05 -18.50 -1.34
N SER A 99 10.71 -18.52 -1.19
CA SER A 99 9.78 -18.58 -2.34
C SER A 99 9.72 -17.25 -3.08
N THR A 100 10.04 -17.26 -4.38
CA THR A 100 9.99 -16.10 -5.27
C THR A 100 8.61 -15.45 -5.31
N SER A 101 7.54 -16.25 -5.32
CA SER A 101 6.15 -15.76 -5.32
C SER A 101 5.76 -15.01 -4.05
N ILE A 102 6.49 -15.20 -2.95
CA ILE A 102 6.31 -14.46 -1.69
C ILE A 102 7.02 -13.11 -1.76
N LEU A 103 8.24 -13.11 -2.32
CA LEU A 103 9.09 -11.93 -2.42
C LEU A 103 8.62 -10.92 -3.46
N GLU A 104 7.88 -11.35 -4.50
CA GLU A 104 7.31 -10.44 -5.49
C GLU A 104 6.31 -9.44 -4.88
N ARG A 105 5.54 -9.85 -3.87
CA ARG A 105 4.53 -9.03 -3.20
C ARG A 105 4.49 -9.33 -1.70
N PRO A 106 5.48 -8.87 -0.93
CA PRO A 106 5.61 -9.25 0.46
C PRO A 106 4.45 -8.72 1.32
N GLY A 107 3.97 -7.50 1.03
CA GLY A 107 2.89 -6.84 1.76
C GLY A 107 1.58 -7.63 1.85
N ARG A 108 1.29 -8.55 0.92
CA ARG A 108 0.07 -9.39 0.97
C ARG A 108 0.07 -10.40 2.11
N TRP A 109 1.25 -10.73 2.64
CA TRP A 109 1.43 -11.72 3.70
C TRP A 109 1.38 -11.11 5.11
N THR A 110 1.24 -9.79 5.24
CA THR A 110 1.33 -9.07 6.51
C THR A 110 0.41 -9.66 7.58
N THR A 111 -0.86 -9.88 7.27
CA THR A 111 -1.82 -10.45 8.22
C THR A 111 -1.49 -11.89 8.59
N ALA A 112 -1.12 -12.71 7.60
CA ALA A 112 -0.79 -14.12 7.83
C ALA A 112 0.45 -14.26 8.72
N LEU A 113 1.49 -13.45 8.49
CA LEU A 113 2.67 -13.43 9.33
C LEU A 113 2.34 -12.96 10.75
N GLY A 114 1.56 -11.89 10.89
CA GLY A 114 1.13 -11.39 12.21
C GLY A 114 0.38 -12.44 13.04
N LEU A 115 -0.49 -13.24 12.40
CA LEU A 115 -1.18 -14.34 13.04
C LEU A 115 -0.22 -15.47 13.47
N ALA A 116 0.73 -15.85 12.60
CA ALA A 116 1.72 -16.87 12.92
C ALA A 116 2.67 -16.43 14.06
N MET A 117 3.01 -15.14 14.14
CA MET A 117 3.81 -14.60 15.25
C MET A 117 3.06 -14.64 16.58
N LYS A 118 1.75 -14.38 16.58
CA LYS A 118 0.92 -14.44 17.79
C LYS A 118 0.93 -15.83 18.41
N GLU A 119 0.92 -16.87 17.60
CA GLU A 119 0.93 -18.27 18.06
C GLU A 119 2.24 -18.67 18.74
N LYS A 120 3.35 -17.98 18.42
CA LYS A 120 4.68 -18.22 18.99
C LYS A 120 4.93 -17.58 20.36
N THR A 121 4.00 -16.79 20.89
CA THR A 121 4.14 -16.08 22.19
C THR A 121 3.51 -16.87 23.35
N ILE A 122 3.63 -18.21 23.36
CA ILE A 122 3.26 -19.08 24.48
C ILE A 122 4.52 -19.78 25.01
#